data_AF-A0A534SHS0-F1
#
_entry.id   AF-A0A534SHS0-F1
#
_cell.length_a   1.000
_cell.length_b   1.000
_cell.length_c   1.000
_cell.angle_alpha   90.00
_cell.angle_beta   90.00
_cell.angle_gamma   90.00
#
_symmetry.space_group_name_H-M   'P 1'
#
loop_
_entity.id
_entity.type
_entity.pdbx_description
1 polymer ?
#
loop_
_entity_poly.entity_id
_entity_poly.type
_entity_poly.pdbx_seq_one_letter_code
_entity_poly.pdbx_strand_id
1 'polypeptide(L)' 'MREFITLEDVEAIRKSGPALLCRVDDKEVWVPYVNIAMTDEATIRRPGDCGRLVIPRWLALNLGLVGVAA' A
#
# COMPACT_ATOMS: atom_id res chain seq x y z
N MET A 1 -16.87 9.02 4.79
CA MET A 1 -15.52 8.93 5.40
C MET A 1 -14.73 7.93 4.56
N ARG A 2 -13.54 8.27 4.04
CA ARG A 2 -12.72 7.25 3.34
C ARG A 2 -12.12 6.35 4.41
N GLU A 3 -12.52 5.10 4.44
CA GLU A 3 -11.92 4.10 5.32
C GLU A 3 -10.53 3.75 4.78
N PHE A 4 -9.52 3.87 5.62
CA PHE A 4 -8.14 3.47 5.33
C PHE A 4 -7.81 2.22 6.11
N ILE A 5 -6.91 1.41 5.57
CA ILE A 5 -6.32 0.29 6.27
C ILE A 5 -4.81 0.45 6.32
N THR A 6 -4.21 -0.16 7.31
CA THR A 6 -2.76 -0.26 7.47
C THR A 6 -2.33 -1.68 7.13
N LEU A 7 -1.38 -1.78 6.20
CA LEU A 7 -0.69 -3.02 5.86
C LEU A 7 0.72 -2.93 6.47
N GLU A 8 1.08 -3.93 7.27
CA GLU A 8 2.38 -4.04 7.91
C GLU A 8 3.37 -4.78 6.99
N ASP A 9 4.67 -4.70 7.33
CA ASP A 9 5.76 -5.44 6.67
C ASP A 9 5.80 -5.30 5.14
N VAL A 10 5.37 -4.16 4.62
CA VAL A 10 5.37 -3.85 3.18
C VAL A 10 6.77 -3.43 2.76
N GLU A 11 7.25 -3.94 1.63
CA GLU A 11 8.48 -3.49 0.99
C GLU A 11 8.18 -2.71 -0.29
N ALA A 12 8.75 -1.52 -0.43
CA ALA A 12 8.70 -0.75 -1.67
C ALA A 12 9.88 -1.12 -2.58
N ILE A 13 9.61 -1.87 -3.64
CA ILE A 13 10.66 -2.43 -4.51
C ILE A 13 11.16 -1.39 -5.52
N ARG A 14 10.26 -0.81 -6.32
CA ARG A 14 10.63 0.11 -7.40
C ARG A 14 9.50 1.05 -7.78
N LYS A 15 9.84 2.15 -8.45
CA LYS A 15 8.89 3.14 -8.95
C LYS A 15 8.67 2.96 -10.46
N SER A 16 7.44 3.18 -10.92
CA SER A 16 7.11 3.35 -12.33
C SER A 16 6.06 4.45 -12.47
N GLY A 17 6.43 5.56 -13.12
CA GLY A 17 5.56 6.73 -13.24
C GLY A 17 5.01 7.19 -11.87
N PRO A 18 3.69 7.38 -11.71
CA PRO A 18 3.06 7.77 -10.46
C PRO A 18 2.70 6.60 -9.52
N ALA A 19 3.30 5.41 -9.71
CA ALA A 19 3.05 4.24 -8.88
C ALA A 19 4.33 3.67 -8.24
N LEU A 20 4.16 3.07 -7.07
CA LEU A 20 5.18 2.33 -6.34
C LEU A 20 4.82 0.85 -6.38
N LEU A 21 5.76 -0.01 -6.79
CA LEU A 21 5.63 -1.43 -6.66
C LEU A 21 5.91 -1.80 -5.21
N CYS A 22 4.89 -2.31 -4.53
CA CYS A 22 4.97 -2.76 -3.17
C CYS A 22 4.83 -4.29 -3.12
N ARG A 23 5.65 -4.93 -2.31
CA ARG A 23 5.47 -6.32 -1.89
C ARG A 23 4.78 -6.33 -0.54
N VAL A 24 3.62 -6.99 -0.50
CA VAL A 24 2.81 -7.20 0.70
C VAL A 24 2.65 -8.70 0.83
N ASP A 25 3.19 -9.29 1.89
CA ASP A 25 3.39 -10.74 1.99
C ASP A 25 4.08 -11.30 0.72
N ASP A 26 3.43 -12.24 0.03
CA ASP A 26 3.91 -12.87 -1.21
C ASP A 26 3.37 -12.20 -2.49
N LYS A 27 2.75 -11.01 -2.39
CA LYS A 27 2.12 -10.33 -3.53
C LYS A 27 2.84 -9.04 -3.90
N GLU A 28 3.19 -8.89 -5.17
CA GLU A 28 3.65 -7.63 -5.74
C GLU A 28 2.49 -6.86 -6.38
N VAL A 29 2.26 -5.63 -5.92
CA VAL A 29 1.15 -4.78 -6.38
C VAL A 29 1.62 -3.36 -6.68
N TRP A 30 1.06 -2.76 -7.73
CA TRP A 30 1.30 -1.35 -8.03
C TRP A 30 0.33 -0.47 -7.25
N VAL A 31 0.89 0.37 -6.38
CA VAL A 31 0.14 1.31 -5.54
C VAL A 31 0.33 2.73 -6.09
N PRO A 32 -0.73 3.41 -6.55
CA PRO A 32 -0.63 4.80 -6.96
C PRO A 32 -0.27 5.70 -5.78
N TYR A 33 0.69 6.61 -5.96
CA TYR A 33 1.11 7.55 -4.92
C TYR A 33 -0.04 8.38 -4.35
N VAL A 34 -0.98 8.77 -5.21
CA VAL A 34 -2.17 9.54 -4.84
C VAL A 34 -3.10 8.82 -3.86
N ASN A 35 -2.90 7.52 -3.67
CA ASN A 35 -3.65 6.70 -2.73
C ASN A 35 -2.87 6.31 -1.48
N ILE A 36 -1.58 6.63 -1.38
CA ILE A 36 -0.81 6.41 -0.15
C ILE A 36 -1.11 7.57 0.80
N ALA A 37 -1.59 7.27 2.00
CA ALA A 37 -1.94 8.30 2.98
C ALA A 37 -0.71 9.13 3.39
N MET A 38 -0.91 10.43 3.59
CA MET A 38 0.11 11.34 4.11
C MET A 38 -0.09 11.51 5.63
N THR A 39 0.10 10.42 6.37
CA THR A 39 0.02 10.38 7.84
C THR A 39 1.35 9.92 8.44
N ASP A 40 1.55 10.18 9.73
CA ASP A 40 2.73 9.71 10.49
C ASP A 40 2.76 8.18 10.63
N GLU A 41 1.63 7.51 10.40
CA GLU A 41 1.53 6.05 10.38
C GLU A 41 2.15 5.46 9.10
N ALA A 42 1.97 6.13 7.96
CA ALA A 42 2.45 5.65 6.67
C ALA A 42 3.95 5.92 6.48
N THR A 43 4.74 4.85 6.49
CA THR A 43 6.21 4.92 6.35
C THR A 43 6.70 4.59 4.94
N ILE A 44 5.89 3.93 4.11
CA ILE A 44 6.22 3.64 2.71
C ILE A 44 6.06 4.90 1.84
N ARG A 45 7.16 5.36 1.24
CA ARG A 45 7.22 6.58 0.39
C ARG A 45 8.03 6.41 -0.89
N ARG A 46 9.00 5.50 -0.95
CA ARG A 46 9.94 5.38 -2.07
C ARG A 46 10.57 3.98 -2.13
N PRO A 47 11.19 3.62 -3.27
CA PRO A 47 11.94 2.37 -3.37
C PRO A 47 12.99 2.23 -2.27
N GLY A 48 13.07 1.05 -1.67
CA GLY A 48 13.94 0.71 -0.55
C GLY A 48 13.33 0.89 0.84
N ASP A 49 12.14 1.50 0.95
CA ASP A 49 11.44 1.57 2.24
C ASP A 49 10.84 0.19 2.61
N CYS A 50 10.93 -0.17 3.89
CA CYS A 50 10.19 -1.29 4.48
C CYS A 50 9.39 -0.78 5.69
N GLY A 51 8.10 -1.13 5.78
CA GLY A 51 7.23 -0.76 6.91
C GLY A 51 5.75 -0.67 6.55
N ARG A 52 5.08 0.38 7.02
CA ARG A 52 3.63 0.52 6.96
C ARG A 52 3.15 1.23 5.71
N LEU A 53 2.25 0.58 4.98
CA LEU A 53 1.50 1.14 3.88
C LEU A 53 0.07 1.42 4.32
N VAL A 54 -0.33 2.70 4.30
CA VAL A 54 -1.71 3.12 4.62
C VAL A 54 -2.40 3.54 3.34
N ILE A 55 -3.45 2.81 2.94
CA ILE A 55 -4.19 3.03 1.69
C ILE A 55 -5.71 2.91 1.92
N PRO A 56 -6.54 3.49 1.03
CA PRO A 56 -7.98 3.31 1.10
C PRO A 56 -8.37 1.83 1.05
N ARG A 57 -9.34 1.44 1.87
CA ARG A 57 -9.84 0.05 1.94
C ARG A 57 -10.31 -0.47 0.59
N TRP A 58 -10.96 0.38 -0.23
CA TRP A 58 -11.41 -0.01 -1.58
C TRP A 58 -10.23 -0.40 -2.49
N LEU A 59 -9.09 0.26 -2.35
CA LEU A 59 -7.91 -0.04 -3.15
C LEU A 59 -7.30 -1.36 -2.71
N ALA A 60 -7.19 -1.58 -1.39
CA ALA A 60 -6.69 -2.84 -0.85
C ALA A 60 -7.53 -4.04 -1.29
N LEU A 61 -8.87 -3.89 -1.34
CA LEU A 61 -9.77 -4.91 -1.87
C LEU A 61 -9.53 -5.16 -3.37
N ASN A 62 -9.45 -4.10 -4.18
CA ASN A 62 -9.21 -4.22 -5.62
C ASN A 62 -7.85 -4.86 -5.94
N LEU A 63 -6.85 -4.65 -5.09
CA LEU A 63 -5.52 -5.25 -5.19
C LEU A 63 -5.46 -6.66 -4.57
N GLY A 64 -6.55 -7.14 -3.96
CA GLY A 64 -6.60 -8.45 -3.29
C GLY A 64 -5.67 -8.57 -2.09
N LEU A 65 -5.36 -7.45 -1.43
CA LEU A 65 -4.48 -7.39 -0.25
C LEU A 65 -5.23 -7.71 1.05
N VAL A 66 -6.55 -7.56 1.04
CA VAL A 66 -7.42 -7.92 2.16
C VAL A 66 -8.62 -8.71 1.64
N GLY A 67 -9.08 -9.67 2.44
CA GLY A 67 -10.32 -10.38 2.14
C GLY A 67 -11.55 -9.50 2.41
N VAL A 68 -12.64 -9.80 1.71
CA VAL A 68 -13.97 -9.49 2.23
C VAL A 68 -14.23 -10.54 3.30
N ALA A 69 -14.17 -10.17 4.59
CA ALA A 69 -14.65 -11.05 5.64
C ALA A 69 -16.14 -11.36 5.33
N ALA A 70 -16.45 -12.65 5.19
CA ALA A 70 -17.81 -13.15 4.99
C ALA A 70 -18.61 -13.07 6.30
#